data_AF-A0A4R0QYV1-F1
#
_entry.id   AF-A0A4R0QYV1-F1
#
_cell.length_a   1.000
_cell.length_b   1.000
_cell.length_c   1.000
_cell.angle_alpha   90.00
_cell.angle_beta   90.00
_cell.angle_gamma   90.00
#
_symmetry.space_group_name_H-M   'P 1'
#
loop_
_entity.id
_entity.type
_entity.pdbx_description
1 polymer ?
#
loop_
_entity_poly.entity_id
_entity_poly.type
_entity_poly.pdbx_seq_one_letter_code
_entity_poly.pdbx_strand_id
1 'polypeptide(L)'
;MILLLRTYQNKTGGKQSEGFALLFVLAVGLIVTVGGFAMIARSFGGLFGSIRSEHTRQAREAAESGLAQTIEELNRKYNYLLINCYSESAGAFASTTSPVANSCSKTGSWNSPSLPSAICKGSRTTGSYPNLSKTIDQPKSRYRINHFAFKGTSFYGGTGSLRITGERLNSAGDRILATAAIEQTFNIIPKPCPIGSGFPGLLGMQSIDLGGNDVTGITSGNVFCISCTVEDPIRDDGTYTRDELEDAVGANKNSDVDGQIYIGELHVPLTKTFPSELETFVTKQSINTELTITAGETATTAGNPNSSGICATDSNTPPITHCMIDAIDLTGQGGNKKLVVDTSNGPVRLYISGNVEAGGQSGIEHVWDQSGDPPSARLALFGNPLSSDPRCEIDPTFHNQTVKIAGIGTPTKGNLFAYFPCGSAGINGGANKCPKPPTSDCDPDAIGADIKGAVWAKTWDGSNSNNAQLDVPADMASQLVEYFGTDYGISVRRYVTQGVSDWRGFQGVAQ
;
A
#
# COMPACT_ATOMS: atom_id res chain seq x y z
N MET A 1 57.72 47.98 10.77
CA MET A 1 59.09 47.80 11.32
C MET A 1 60.03 48.59 10.42
N ILE A 2 60.38 49.80 10.86
CA ILE A 2 61.19 50.79 10.15
C ILE A 2 62.67 50.42 10.37
N LEU A 3 63.43 50.20 9.30
CA LEU A 3 64.87 49.97 9.37
C LEU A 3 65.61 51.16 8.76
N LEU A 4 66.17 51.97 9.65
CA LEU A 4 67.03 53.12 9.42
C LEU A 4 68.35 52.67 8.73
N LEU A 5 68.58 53.12 7.50
CA LEU A 5 69.87 53.03 6.83
C LEU A 5 70.76 54.19 7.27
N ARG A 6 71.72 53.87 8.15
CA ARG A 6 72.78 54.78 8.60
C ARG A 6 73.88 54.80 7.54
N THR A 7 74.16 55.97 6.98
CA THR A 7 75.26 56.24 6.06
C THR A 7 76.61 56.15 6.79
N TYR A 8 77.52 55.30 6.29
CA TYR A 8 78.92 55.29 6.70
C TYR A 8 79.76 55.68 5.48
N GLN A 9 80.29 56.91 5.50
CA GLN A 9 81.37 57.33 4.60
C GLN A 9 82.67 56.72 5.07
N ASN A 10 83.43 56.12 4.17
CA ASN A 10 84.88 56.18 4.25
C ASN A 10 85.49 56.24 2.85
N LYS A 11 86.42 57.17 2.69
CA LYS A 11 87.14 57.51 1.46
C LYS A 11 88.60 57.11 1.68
N THR A 12 89.13 56.19 0.89
CA THR A 12 90.57 56.10 0.55
C THR A 12 90.73 55.18 -0.66
N GLY A 13 91.65 55.55 -1.55
CA GLY A 13 91.72 55.07 -2.92
C GLY A 13 92.30 53.68 -3.12
N GLY A 14 92.06 53.16 -4.31
CA GLY A 14 92.63 51.92 -4.84
C GLY A 14 91.86 51.50 -6.09
N LYS A 15 92.49 51.59 -7.25
CA LYS A 15 91.95 51.10 -8.53
C LYS A 15 91.70 49.59 -8.46
N GLN A 16 90.75 49.13 -9.29
CA GLN A 16 90.39 47.75 -9.67
C GLN A 16 89.37 47.03 -8.78
N SER A 17 88.08 47.17 -9.12
CA SER A 17 87.18 46.07 -9.58
C SER A 17 85.70 46.48 -9.48
N GLU A 18 85.26 47.48 -10.26
CA GLU A 18 83.87 47.97 -10.24
C GLU A 18 82.87 47.14 -11.09
N GLY A 19 83.28 46.00 -11.65
CA GLY A 19 82.40 45.15 -12.49
C GLY A 19 81.61 44.05 -11.77
N PHE A 20 82.02 43.65 -10.55
CA PHE A 20 81.48 42.45 -9.89
C PHE A 20 80.27 42.73 -8.98
N ALA A 21 80.21 43.92 -8.38
CA ALA A 21 79.14 44.30 -7.44
C ALA A 21 77.76 44.42 -8.13
N LEU A 22 77.71 44.95 -9.36
CA LEU A 22 76.46 45.07 -10.13
C LEU A 22 75.88 43.69 -10.47
N LEU A 23 76.74 42.76 -10.87
CA LEU A 23 76.38 41.40 -11.26
C LEU A 23 75.86 40.60 -10.05
N PHE A 24 76.44 40.82 -8.87
CA PHE A 24 75.97 40.24 -7.62
C PHE A 24 74.62 40.81 -7.17
N VAL A 25 74.43 42.14 -7.24
CA VAL A 25 73.15 42.77 -6.91
C VAL A 25 72.03 42.35 -7.86
N LEU A 26 72.33 42.21 -9.16
CA LEU A 26 71.39 41.66 -10.14
C LEU A 26 71.05 40.19 -9.88
N ALA A 27 72.04 39.36 -9.55
CA ALA A 27 71.82 37.95 -9.24
C ALA A 27 70.99 37.77 -7.96
N VAL A 28 71.30 38.52 -6.89
CA VAL A 28 70.52 38.50 -5.65
C VAL A 28 69.12 39.07 -5.85
N GLY A 29 68.97 40.16 -6.63
CA GLY A 29 67.68 40.71 -7.00
C GLY A 29 66.81 39.73 -7.81
N LEU A 30 67.42 38.98 -8.74
CA LEU A 30 66.74 37.93 -9.50
C LEU A 30 66.30 36.76 -8.60
N ILE A 31 67.16 36.32 -7.67
CA ILE A 31 66.82 35.24 -6.73
C ILE A 31 65.67 35.66 -5.81
N VAL A 32 65.70 36.89 -5.28
CA VAL A 32 64.64 37.42 -4.41
C VAL A 32 63.32 37.58 -5.16
N THR A 33 63.36 38.05 -6.42
CA THR A 33 62.14 38.18 -7.23
C THR A 33 61.56 36.81 -7.60
N VAL A 34 62.38 35.85 -8.05
CA VAL A 34 61.93 34.48 -8.34
C VAL A 34 61.39 33.79 -7.07
N GLY A 35 62.05 33.97 -5.93
CA GLY A 35 61.58 33.46 -4.64
C GLY A 35 60.25 34.09 -4.19
N GLY A 36 60.09 35.41 -4.42
CA GLY A 36 58.84 36.14 -4.16
C GLY A 36 57.69 35.61 -5.02
N PHE A 37 57.91 35.44 -6.33
CA PHE A 37 56.91 34.86 -7.23
C PHE A 37 56.54 33.41 -6.86
N ALA A 38 57.51 32.59 -6.45
CA ALA A 38 57.25 31.22 -6.02
C ALA A 38 56.38 31.15 -4.74
N MET A 39 56.63 32.03 -3.76
CA MET A 39 55.79 32.09 -2.56
C MET A 39 54.38 32.61 -2.86
N ILE A 40 54.25 33.62 -3.72
CA ILE A 40 52.95 34.14 -4.18
C ILE A 40 52.16 33.05 -4.91
N ALA A 41 52.79 32.29 -5.80
CA ALA A 41 52.17 31.17 -6.50
C ALA A 41 51.68 30.07 -5.53
N ARG A 42 52.44 29.77 -4.47
CA ARG A 42 52.03 28.81 -3.42
C ARG A 42 50.85 29.32 -2.60
N SER A 43 50.85 30.59 -2.21
CA SER A 43 49.75 31.22 -1.46
C SER A 43 48.46 31.28 -2.29
N PHE A 44 48.54 31.60 -3.58
CA PHE A 44 47.40 31.52 -4.48
C PHE A 44 46.92 30.08 -4.69
N GLY A 45 47.84 29.12 -4.83
CA GLY A 45 47.49 27.70 -4.90
C GLY A 45 46.72 27.22 -3.65
N GLY A 46 47.14 27.65 -2.46
CA GLY A 46 46.45 27.34 -1.21
C GLY A 46 45.06 27.97 -1.12
N LEU A 47 44.91 29.24 -1.54
CA LEU A 47 43.63 29.94 -1.59
C LEU A 47 42.65 29.31 -2.60
N PHE A 48 43.12 28.96 -3.80
CA PHE A 48 42.29 28.26 -4.78
C PHE A 48 41.89 26.85 -4.30
N GLY A 49 42.78 26.18 -3.56
CA GLY A 49 42.47 24.91 -2.91
C GLY A 49 41.37 25.04 -1.86
N SER A 50 41.43 26.05 -0.99
CA SER A 50 40.42 26.25 0.06
C SER A 50 39.07 26.68 -0.51
N ILE A 51 39.05 27.55 -1.53
CA ILE A 51 37.81 27.95 -2.22
C ILE A 51 37.15 26.75 -2.91
N ARG A 52 37.92 25.88 -3.55
CA ARG A 52 37.39 24.65 -4.17
C ARG A 52 36.81 23.71 -3.11
N SER A 53 37.53 23.49 -2.01
CA SER A 53 37.04 22.68 -0.89
C SER A 53 35.73 23.22 -0.32
N GLU A 54 35.62 24.54 -0.20
CA GLU A 54 34.41 25.21 0.31
C GLU A 54 33.24 25.07 -0.69
N HIS A 55 33.48 25.22 -2.00
CA HIS A 55 32.45 24.98 -3.00
C HIS A 55 31.96 23.52 -3.01
N THR A 56 32.86 22.54 -2.85
CA THR A 56 32.49 21.13 -2.72
C THR A 56 31.70 20.86 -1.45
N ARG A 57 32.07 21.49 -0.32
CA ARG A 57 31.31 21.41 0.94
C ARG A 57 29.89 21.92 0.77
N GLN A 58 29.72 23.08 0.16
CA GLN A 58 28.41 23.68 -0.10
C GLN A 58 27.57 22.86 -1.09
N ALA A 59 28.19 22.28 -2.13
CA ALA A 59 27.50 21.38 -3.04
C ALA A 59 27.00 20.11 -2.33
N ARG A 60 27.80 19.58 -1.39
CA ARG A 60 27.38 18.44 -0.55
C ARG A 60 26.23 18.80 0.38
N GLU A 61 26.29 19.96 1.06
CA GLU A 61 25.20 20.44 1.90
C GLU A 61 23.89 20.59 1.12
N ALA A 62 23.97 21.07 -0.12
CA ALA A 62 22.80 21.15 -1.01
C ALA A 62 22.23 19.75 -1.34
N ALA A 63 23.09 18.75 -1.60
CA ALA A 63 22.66 17.37 -1.82
C ALA A 63 22.00 16.76 -0.56
N GLU A 64 22.58 16.98 0.62
CA GLU A 64 22.03 16.49 1.90
C GLU A 64 20.68 17.13 2.23
N SER A 65 20.54 18.44 1.98
CA SER A 65 19.27 19.16 2.13
C SER A 65 18.22 18.68 1.13
N GLY A 66 18.60 18.44 -0.12
CA GLY A 66 17.73 17.86 -1.14
C GLY A 66 17.22 16.49 -0.73
N LEU A 67 18.09 15.63 -0.20
CA LEU A 67 17.76 14.29 0.28
C LEU A 67 16.73 14.32 1.41
N ALA A 68 16.95 15.16 2.43
CA ALA A 68 16.00 15.31 3.52
C ALA A 68 14.64 15.82 3.04
N GLN A 69 14.62 16.84 2.18
CA GLN A 69 13.38 17.40 1.62
C GLN A 69 12.63 16.37 0.76
N THR A 70 13.32 15.66 -0.13
CA THR A 70 12.70 14.63 -0.98
C THR A 70 12.12 13.50 -0.14
N ILE A 71 12.85 12.98 0.86
CA ILE A 71 12.35 11.92 1.73
C ILE A 71 11.15 12.40 2.56
N GLU A 72 11.17 13.65 3.05
CA GLU A 72 10.02 14.23 3.75
C GLU A 72 8.78 14.31 2.86
N GLU A 73 8.92 14.80 1.63
CA GLU A 73 7.81 14.90 0.68
C GLU A 73 7.28 13.51 0.29
N LEU A 74 8.17 12.55 0.03
CA LEU A 74 7.79 11.16 -0.22
C LEU A 74 7.03 10.57 0.98
N ASN A 75 7.52 10.74 2.20
CA ASN A 75 6.82 10.21 3.37
C ASN A 75 5.47 10.90 3.63
N ARG A 76 5.36 12.22 3.46
CA ARG A 76 4.18 13.00 3.87
C ARG A 76 3.13 13.17 2.79
N LYS A 77 3.54 13.45 1.55
CA LYS A 77 2.65 13.87 0.46
C LYS A 77 2.54 12.80 -0.64
N TYR A 78 3.61 12.05 -0.88
CA TYR A 78 3.74 11.14 -2.02
C TYR A 78 4.17 9.73 -1.60
N ASN A 79 3.58 9.21 -0.53
CA ASN A 79 3.92 7.91 0.06
C ASN A 79 3.85 6.75 -0.94
N TYR A 80 2.86 6.76 -1.83
CA TYR A 80 2.71 5.77 -2.90
C TYR A 80 3.86 5.80 -3.92
N LEU A 81 4.60 6.90 -4.04
CA LEU A 81 5.78 6.97 -4.91
C LEU A 81 6.97 6.19 -4.36
N LEU A 82 6.96 5.78 -3.10
CA LEU A 82 8.04 4.98 -2.51
C LEU A 82 8.14 3.56 -3.10
N ILE A 83 7.09 3.07 -3.75
CA ILE A 83 7.09 1.80 -4.48
C ILE A 83 7.17 1.97 -6.00
N ASN A 84 7.30 3.21 -6.47
CA ASN A 84 7.40 3.57 -7.88
C ASN A 84 8.79 4.13 -8.16
N CYS A 85 9.35 3.84 -9.33
CA CYS A 85 10.72 4.26 -9.65
C CYS A 85 10.78 5.62 -10.35
N TYR A 86 11.92 6.28 -10.29
CA TYR A 86 12.19 7.53 -10.99
C TYR A 86 13.60 7.55 -11.58
N SER A 87 13.74 8.17 -12.75
CA SER A 87 15.02 8.43 -13.38
C SER A 87 14.95 9.73 -14.17
N GLU A 88 15.97 10.55 -14.03
CA GLU A 88 16.13 11.80 -14.78
C GLU A 88 16.41 11.57 -16.27
N SER A 89 16.90 10.38 -16.64
CA SER A 89 17.37 10.05 -18.00
C SER A 89 16.42 9.16 -18.81
N ALA A 90 15.20 8.91 -18.33
CA ALA A 90 14.35 7.82 -18.84
C ALA A 90 12.87 8.06 -18.49
N GLY A 91 11.86 7.97 -19.37
CA GLY A 91 11.82 7.45 -20.75
C GLY A 91 11.92 5.93 -20.86
N ALA A 92 12.52 5.28 -19.86
CA ALA A 92 13.01 3.91 -19.93
C ALA A 92 13.05 3.27 -18.53
N PHE A 93 11.90 2.83 -18.03
CA PHE A 93 11.85 1.63 -17.19
C PHE A 93 11.43 0.40 -18.01
N ALA A 94 11.36 0.52 -19.34
CA ALA A 94 10.96 -0.54 -20.27
C ALA A 94 12.09 -1.52 -20.64
N SER A 95 13.30 -1.43 -20.07
CA SER A 95 14.40 -2.28 -20.50
C SER A 95 15.47 -2.42 -19.42
N THR A 96 16.03 -3.62 -19.37
CA THR A 96 16.96 -4.26 -18.42
C THR A 96 18.29 -3.54 -18.15
N THR A 97 18.40 -2.25 -18.42
CA THR A 97 19.64 -1.45 -18.32
C THR A 97 19.51 -0.22 -17.41
N SER A 98 18.70 -0.32 -16.35
CA SER A 98 18.81 0.60 -15.20
C SER A 98 20.20 0.43 -14.55
N PRO A 99 20.87 1.51 -14.09
CA PRO A 99 22.18 1.42 -13.42
C PRO A 99 22.16 0.57 -12.13
N VAL A 100 20.98 0.17 -11.67
CA VAL A 100 20.79 -0.89 -10.70
C VAL A 100 20.02 -2.02 -11.40
N ALA A 101 20.74 -3.05 -11.85
CA ALA A 101 20.14 -4.25 -12.41
C ALA A 101 19.13 -4.84 -11.40
N ASN A 102 17.91 -5.16 -11.84
CA ASN A 102 16.85 -5.85 -11.08
C ASN A 102 16.06 -5.03 -10.04
N SER A 103 16.12 -3.69 -10.01
CA SER A 103 15.49 -2.89 -8.93
C SER A 103 14.23 -2.11 -9.30
N CYS A 104 13.62 -2.33 -10.46
CA CYS A 104 12.38 -1.65 -10.90
C CYS A 104 11.54 -2.52 -11.86
N SER A 105 11.72 -3.84 -11.81
CA SER A 105 10.92 -4.77 -12.61
C SER A 105 9.50 -4.84 -12.04
N LYS A 106 8.48 -4.60 -12.86
CA LYS A 106 7.05 -4.63 -12.49
C LYS A 106 6.60 -3.53 -11.51
N THR A 107 7.31 -2.40 -11.45
CA THR A 107 6.92 -1.22 -10.68
C THR A 107 6.60 -0.06 -11.62
N GLY A 108 5.62 0.78 -11.31
CA GLY A 108 5.35 1.99 -12.08
C GLY A 108 6.44 3.06 -11.91
N SER A 109 6.28 4.20 -12.58
CA SER A 109 7.20 5.34 -12.51
C SER A 109 6.59 6.51 -11.72
N TRP A 110 7.38 7.49 -11.27
CA TRP A 110 6.80 8.68 -10.62
C TRP A 110 5.91 9.52 -11.54
N ASN A 111 6.08 9.42 -12.87
CA ASN A 111 5.23 10.11 -13.85
C ASN A 111 3.98 9.30 -14.22
N SER A 112 4.00 7.99 -13.97
CA SER A 112 2.94 7.01 -14.27
C SER A 112 3.00 5.94 -13.17
N PRO A 113 2.51 6.26 -11.96
CA PRO A 113 2.66 5.40 -10.80
C PRO A 113 1.71 4.21 -10.90
N SER A 114 2.24 3.01 -10.66
CA SER A 114 1.42 1.83 -10.41
C SER A 114 0.92 1.86 -8.98
N LEU A 115 -0.39 1.72 -8.82
CA LEU A 115 -1.08 1.78 -7.54
C LEU A 115 -1.71 0.40 -7.24
N PRO A 116 -1.01 -0.49 -6.52
CA PRO A 116 -1.54 -1.81 -6.16
C PRO A 116 -2.66 -1.73 -5.11
N SER A 117 -2.81 -0.57 -4.45
CA SER A 117 -3.90 -0.26 -3.53
C SER A 117 -4.25 1.22 -3.65
N ALA A 118 -5.34 1.67 -3.03
CA ALA A 118 -5.60 3.10 -2.91
C ALA A 118 -4.42 3.85 -2.28
N ILE A 119 -4.53 5.18 -2.25
CA ILE A 119 -3.56 6.03 -1.60
C ILE A 119 -4.23 6.60 -0.36
N CYS A 120 -3.55 6.60 0.79
CA CYS A 120 -4.14 7.16 2.01
C CYS A 120 -4.59 8.61 1.81
N LYS A 121 -5.76 8.94 2.40
CA LYS A 121 -6.33 10.29 2.44
C LYS A 121 -5.27 11.33 2.86
N GLY A 122 -5.16 12.41 2.08
CA GLY A 122 -4.18 13.48 2.28
C GLY A 122 -2.90 13.37 1.45
N SER A 123 -2.69 12.24 0.76
CA SER A 123 -1.63 12.12 -0.23
C SER A 123 -2.01 12.85 -1.53
N ARG A 124 -1.04 13.48 -2.19
CA ARG A 124 -1.25 14.26 -3.41
C ARG A 124 -1.07 13.38 -4.64
N THR A 125 -2.12 13.25 -5.43
CA THR A 125 -2.18 12.43 -6.66
C THR A 125 -2.23 13.27 -7.94
N THR A 126 -2.22 14.60 -7.81
CA THR A 126 -2.31 15.54 -8.94
C THR A 126 -1.32 16.70 -8.77
N GLY A 127 -0.76 17.16 -9.88
CA GLY A 127 0.25 18.25 -9.94
C GLY A 127 1.68 17.77 -10.24
N SER A 128 2.64 18.69 -10.28
CA SER A 128 4.05 18.36 -10.51
C SER A 128 4.61 17.52 -9.35
N TYR A 129 4.88 16.23 -9.63
CA TYR A 129 5.43 15.24 -8.69
C TYR A 129 6.83 15.64 -8.20
N PRO A 130 7.25 15.15 -7.00
CA PRO A 130 7.98 15.94 -6.01
C PRO A 130 9.11 16.73 -6.64
N ASN A 131 9.30 17.98 -6.21
CA ASN A 131 10.17 18.95 -6.88
C ASN A 131 11.52 18.32 -7.28
N LEU A 132 11.64 17.95 -8.57
CA LEU A 132 12.77 17.22 -9.11
C LEU A 132 14.07 18.02 -9.04
N SER A 133 13.94 19.35 -8.89
CA SER A 133 15.03 20.24 -8.56
C SER A 133 14.52 21.44 -7.77
N LYS A 134 15.39 22.02 -6.93
CA LYS A 134 15.09 23.27 -6.22
C LYS A 134 16.37 24.06 -6.00
N THR A 135 16.27 25.37 -6.18
CA THR A 135 17.34 26.33 -5.90
C THR A 135 17.20 26.83 -4.46
N ILE A 136 18.33 26.91 -3.76
CA ILE A 136 18.49 27.44 -2.41
C ILE A 136 19.27 28.75 -2.56
N ASP A 137 18.75 29.86 -2.03
CA ASP A 137 19.30 31.19 -2.32
C ASP A 137 20.56 31.56 -1.51
N GLN A 138 20.81 30.89 -0.38
CA GLN A 138 21.94 31.20 0.51
C GLN A 138 22.57 29.95 1.14
N PRO A 139 23.75 29.50 0.68
CA PRO A 139 24.45 29.90 -0.55
C PRO A 139 23.70 29.45 -1.82
N LYS A 140 23.79 30.23 -2.90
CA LYS A 140 23.13 29.93 -4.19
C LYS A 140 23.52 28.55 -4.72
N SER A 141 22.67 27.58 -4.48
CA SER A 141 22.92 26.17 -4.75
C SER A 141 21.65 25.53 -5.29
N ARG A 142 21.77 24.40 -5.98
CA ARG A 142 20.64 23.66 -6.52
C ARG A 142 20.82 22.20 -6.17
N TYR A 143 19.75 21.52 -5.77
CA TYR A 143 19.74 20.07 -5.76
C TYR A 143 18.86 19.55 -6.90
N ARG A 144 19.19 18.36 -7.40
CA ARG A 144 18.45 17.63 -8.43
C ARG A 144 18.35 16.16 -8.04
N ILE A 145 17.16 15.59 -8.19
CA ILE A 145 16.94 14.15 -8.04
C ILE A 145 17.41 13.49 -9.33
N ASN A 146 18.36 12.56 -9.24
CA ASN A 146 18.85 11.85 -10.43
C ASN A 146 18.06 10.58 -10.68
N HIS A 147 17.83 9.77 -9.65
CA HIS A 147 17.00 8.57 -9.73
C HIS A 147 16.51 8.12 -8.36
N PHE A 148 15.44 7.34 -8.37
CA PHE A 148 14.94 6.56 -7.25
C PHE A 148 14.62 5.15 -7.73
N ALA A 149 15.13 4.14 -7.04
CA ALA A 149 14.92 2.74 -7.38
C ALA A 149 14.32 1.98 -6.20
N PHE A 150 13.21 1.28 -6.42
CA PHE A 150 12.54 0.48 -5.41
C PHE A 150 12.70 -1.02 -5.67
N LYS A 151 13.48 -1.67 -4.81
CA LYS A 151 13.62 -3.13 -4.82
C LYS A 151 12.79 -3.73 -3.70
N GLY A 152 11.69 -4.38 -4.04
CA GLY A 152 10.83 -5.03 -3.07
C GLY A 152 9.49 -5.41 -3.67
N THR A 153 8.51 -5.63 -2.79
CA THR A 153 7.12 -5.78 -3.20
C THR A 153 6.28 -4.70 -2.54
N SER A 154 5.17 -4.33 -3.19
CA SER A 154 4.13 -3.49 -2.58
C SER A 154 3.62 -4.05 -1.25
N PHE A 155 3.79 -5.35 -1.02
CA PHE A 155 3.28 -6.01 0.17
C PHE A 155 4.24 -6.03 1.36
N TYR A 156 5.49 -6.46 1.19
CA TYR A 156 6.48 -6.54 2.27
C TYR A 156 7.28 -5.24 2.40
N GLY A 157 7.08 -4.31 1.46
CA GLY A 157 8.00 -3.22 1.26
C GLY A 157 9.31 -3.74 0.68
N GLY A 158 10.41 -3.07 1.01
CA GLY A 158 11.71 -3.41 0.49
C GLY A 158 12.72 -2.33 0.75
N THR A 159 13.60 -2.09 -0.21
CA THR A 159 14.63 -1.06 -0.13
C THR A 159 14.47 -0.04 -1.24
N GLY A 160 14.47 1.23 -0.88
CA GLY A 160 14.58 2.35 -1.82
C GLY A 160 16.00 2.86 -1.88
N SER A 161 16.56 3.04 -3.08
CA SER A 161 17.81 3.79 -3.29
C SER A 161 17.48 5.12 -3.95
N LEU A 162 17.89 6.23 -3.33
CA LEU A 162 17.69 7.59 -3.82
C LEU A 162 19.04 8.25 -4.07
N ARG A 163 19.24 8.74 -5.29
CA ARG A 163 20.44 9.50 -5.67
C ARG A 163 20.09 10.95 -5.99
N ILE A 164 20.80 11.87 -5.35
CA ILE A 164 20.63 13.32 -5.50
C ILE A 164 21.98 13.96 -5.78
N THR A 165 21.98 14.92 -6.70
CA THR A 165 23.13 15.77 -6.99
C THR A 165 22.88 17.17 -6.46
N GLY A 166 23.79 17.67 -5.65
CA GLY A 166 23.88 19.06 -5.22
C GLY A 166 24.92 19.81 -6.05
N GLU A 167 24.59 21.03 -6.41
CA GLU A 167 25.38 21.91 -7.27
C GLU A 167 25.55 23.26 -6.58
N ARG A 168 26.79 23.72 -6.47
CA ARG A 168 27.06 25.10 -6.09
C ARG A 168 27.03 25.96 -7.34
N LEU A 169 26.19 26.99 -7.36
CA LEU A 169 26.09 27.93 -8.47
C LEU A 169 26.89 29.19 -8.17
N ASN A 170 27.26 29.95 -9.20
CA ASN A 170 27.76 31.31 -9.05
C ASN A 170 26.63 32.27 -8.60
N SER A 171 26.96 33.52 -8.30
CA SER A 171 25.97 34.52 -7.83
C SER A 171 24.84 34.78 -8.84
N ALA A 172 25.14 34.71 -10.15
CA ALA A 172 24.16 34.85 -11.22
C ALA A 172 23.24 33.62 -11.34
N GLY A 173 23.70 32.42 -10.95
CA GLY A 173 22.94 31.18 -11.00
C GLY A 173 23.04 30.42 -12.32
N ASP A 174 23.88 30.88 -13.24
CA ASP A 174 24.03 30.36 -14.61
C ASP A 174 25.22 29.40 -14.75
N ARG A 175 26.20 29.44 -13.84
CA ARG A 175 27.37 28.55 -13.87
C ARG A 175 27.47 27.67 -12.62
N ILE A 176 27.73 26.39 -12.84
CA ILE A 176 28.05 25.41 -11.79
C ILE A 176 29.53 25.54 -11.41
N LEU A 177 29.80 25.77 -10.13
CA LEU A 177 31.14 25.92 -9.54
C LEU A 177 31.66 24.63 -8.92
N ALA A 178 30.76 23.79 -8.40
CA ALA A 178 31.09 22.47 -7.86
C ALA A 178 29.86 21.57 -7.86
N THR A 179 30.08 20.25 -7.88
CA THR A 179 29.01 19.25 -7.80
C THR A 179 29.36 18.18 -6.77
N ALA A 180 28.35 17.68 -6.09
CA ALA A 180 28.45 16.53 -5.20
C ALA A 180 27.21 15.66 -5.38
N ALA A 181 27.38 14.34 -5.46
CA ALA A 181 26.26 13.42 -5.52
C ALA A 181 26.24 12.54 -4.26
N ILE A 182 25.05 12.31 -3.73
CA ILE A 182 24.82 11.45 -2.58
C ILE A 182 23.81 10.39 -3.01
N GLU A 183 24.11 9.15 -2.67
CA GLU A 183 23.19 8.02 -2.81
C GLU A 183 22.94 7.42 -1.42
N GLN A 184 21.66 7.25 -1.10
CA GLN A 184 21.23 6.71 0.18
C GLN A 184 20.20 5.60 -0.05
N THR A 185 20.41 4.49 0.65
CA THR A 185 19.45 3.39 0.69
C THR A 185 18.71 3.40 2.01
N PHE A 186 17.39 3.21 1.96
CA PHE A 186 16.51 3.15 3.12
C PHE A 186 15.55 1.97 2.99
N ASN A 187 15.10 1.44 4.13
CA ASN A 187 14.03 0.45 4.11
C ASN A 187 12.70 1.16 3.88
N ILE A 188 11.82 0.53 3.13
CA ILE A 188 10.46 0.99 2.88
C ILE A 188 9.57 -0.06 3.49
N ILE A 189 8.70 0.36 4.40
CA ILE A 189 7.73 -0.53 5.02
C ILE A 189 6.31 -0.07 4.69
N PRO A 190 5.39 -0.99 4.38
CA PRO A 190 3.98 -0.68 4.32
C PRO A 190 3.43 -0.51 5.73
N LYS A 191 2.55 0.48 5.90
CA LYS A 191 1.74 0.71 7.09
C LYS A 191 0.29 0.85 6.66
N PRO A 192 -0.67 0.35 7.46
CA PRO A 192 -2.07 0.62 7.19
C PRO A 192 -2.33 2.13 7.22
N CYS A 193 -3.25 2.60 6.37
CA CYS A 193 -3.83 3.94 6.54
C CYS A 193 -4.53 4.03 7.92
N PRO A 194 -4.78 5.24 8.45
CA PRO A 194 -5.69 5.40 9.57
C PRO A 194 -7.03 4.70 9.30
N ILE A 195 -7.59 4.06 10.33
CA ILE A 195 -8.78 3.19 10.28
C ILE A 195 -9.94 3.90 9.56
N GLY A 196 -10.61 3.19 8.65
CA GLY A 196 -11.80 3.68 7.94
C GLY A 196 -11.60 4.16 6.51
N SER A 197 -10.42 3.95 5.88
CA SER A 197 -10.24 4.21 4.44
C SER A 197 -9.88 2.95 3.65
N GLY A 198 -10.76 2.54 2.74
CA GLY A 198 -10.48 1.52 1.72
C GLY A 198 -10.34 0.08 2.24
N PHE A 199 -11.16 -0.28 3.24
CA PHE A 199 -11.40 -1.68 3.56
C PHE A 199 -12.20 -2.35 2.42
N PRO A 200 -11.84 -3.57 1.97
CA PRO A 200 -12.59 -4.28 0.93
C PRO A 200 -13.86 -4.92 1.52
N GLY A 201 -14.99 -4.26 1.34
CA GLY A 201 -16.29 -4.83 1.68
C GLY A 201 -16.63 -6.02 0.79
N LEU A 202 -16.38 -5.86 -0.52
CA LEU A 202 -16.36 -6.96 -1.48
C LEU A 202 -14.93 -7.16 -1.99
N LEU A 203 -14.45 -8.40 -1.97
CA LEU A 203 -13.15 -8.77 -2.52
C LEU A 203 -13.27 -9.97 -3.46
N GLY A 204 -12.81 -9.81 -4.69
CA GLY A 204 -12.57 -10.87 -5.66
C GLY A 204 -11.08 -11.04 -5.90
N MET A 205 -10.53 -12.24 -5.69
CA MET A 205 -9.10 -12.48 -5.93
C MET A 205 -8.76 -12.59 -7.41
N GLN A 206 -9.69 -13.12 -8.20
CA GLN A 206 -9.46 -13.46 -9.59
C GLN A 206 -10.31 -12.60 -10.53
N SER A 207 -11.60 -12.50 -10.24
CA SER A 207 -12.53 -11.67 -11.01
C SER A 207 -13.70 -11.22 -10.14
N ILE A 208 -14.31 -10.12 -10.56
CA ILE A 208 -15.61 -9.67 -10.08
C ILE A 208 -16.45 -9.39 -11.31
N ASP A 209 -17.65 -9.96 -11.33
CA ASP A 209 -18.76 -9.50 -12.16
C ASP A 209 -19.87 -9.05 -11.22
N LEU A 210 -20.02 -7.73 -11.04
CA LEU A 210 -21.07 -7.18 -10.19
C LEU A 210 -22.46 -7.39 -10.79
N GLY A 211 -22.57 -7.45 -12.12
CA GLY A 211 -23.86 -7.45 -12.79
C GLY A 211 -24.71 -6.27 -12.34
N GLY A 212 -25.91 -6.56 -11.81
CA GLY A 212 -26.82 -5.57 -11.22
C GLY A 212 -26.76 -5.48 -9.69
N ASN A 213 -25.72 -6.02 -9.05
CA ASN A 213 -25.61 -6.03 -7.60
C ASN A 213 -25.08 -4.69 -7.07
N ASP A 214 -25.69 -4.20 -5.99
CA ASP A 214 -25.27 -3.01 -5.27
C ASP A 214 -24.29 -3.37 -4.13
N VAL A 215 -23.27 -2.54 -3.94
CA VAL A 215 -22.34 -2.59 -2.80
C VAL A 215 -22.43 -1.25 -2.06
N THR A 216 -23.20 -1.23 -0.99
CA THR A 216 -23.50 -0.02 -0.22
C THR A 216 -22.66 0.09 1.04
N GLY A 217 -22.60 1.30 1.59
CA GLY A 217 -21.88 1.61 2.81
C GLY A 217 -20.90 2.74 2.58
N ILE A 218 -21.29 3.94 3.01
CA ILE A 218 -20.64 5.23 2.71
C ILE A 218 -19.12 5.23 2.98
N THR A 219 -18.65 4.45 3.95
CA THR A 219 -17.23 4.42 4.36
C THR A 219 -16.50 3.14 3.93
N SER A 220 -17.20 2.01 3.89
CA SER A 220 -16.60 0.67 3.80
C SER A 220 -17.08 -0.17 2.61
N GLY A 221 -18.06 0.32 1.83
CA GLY A 221 -18.59 -0.30 0.61
C GLY A 221 -17.63 -0.26 -0.57
N ASN A 222 -16.33 -0.53 -0.35
CA ASN A 222 -15.34 -0.59 -1.41
C ASN A 222 -15.31 -1.99 -2.04
N VAL A 223 -15.04 -2.01 -3.33
CA VAL A 223 -14.89 -3.24 -4.13
C VAL A 223 -13.41 -3.38 -4.49
N PHE A 224 -12.82 -4.53 -4.22
CA PHE A 224 -11.43 -4.84 -4.58
C PHE A 224 -11.38 -6.06 -5.48
N CYS A 225 -10.78 -5.91 -6.67
CA CYS A 225 -10.47 -7.05 -7.53
C CYS A 225 -8.95 -7.19 -7.73
N ILE A 226 -8.37 -8.27 -7.23
CA ILE A 226 -6.91 -8.43 -7.21
C ILE A 226 -6.33 -8.63 -8.62
N SER A 227 -7.00 -9.45 -9.44
CA SER A 227 -6.51 -9.83 -10.77
C SER A 227 -7.32 -9.23 -11.92
N CYS A 228 -8.26 -8.33 -11.66
CA CYS A 228 -8.97 -7.61 -12.72
C CYS A 228 -8.04 -6.61 -13.41
N THR A 229 -8.29 -6.40 -14.69
CA THR A 229 -7.57 -5.43 -15.53
C THR A 229 -8.58 -4.61 -16.30
N VAL A 230 -8.28 -3.32 -16.51
CA VAL A 230 -9.03 -2.49 -17.46
C VAL A 230 -8.57 -2.84 -18.87
N GLU A 231 -9.51 -3.22 -19.72
CA GLU A 231 -9.27 -3.39 -21.17
C GLU A 231 -9.22 -2.00 -21.82
N ASP A 232 -8.20 -1.75 -22.66
CA ASP A 232 -8.02 -0.50 -23.41
C ASP A 232 -8.15 0.80 -22.59
N PRO A 233 -7.28 1.03 -21.59
CA PRO A 233 -7.37 2.22 -20.77
C PRO A 233 -7.14 3.50 -21.58
N ILE A 234 -7.92 4.53 -21.30
CA ILE A 234 -7.82 5.88 -21.87
C ILE A 234 -6.45 6.51 -21.54
N ARG A 235 -5.82 6.06 -20.44
CA ARG A 235 -4.54 6.56 -19.95
C ARG A 235 -3.58 5.41 -19.68
N ASP A 236 -2.35 5.56 -20.16
CA ASP A 236 -1.24 4.63 -19.88
C ASP A 236 -0.59 4.87 -18.50
N ASP A 237 -1.13 5.78 -17.68
CA ASP A 237 -0.49 6.23 -16.44
C ASP A 237 -0.80 5.35 -15.21
N GLY A 238 -1.63 4.30 -15.37
CA GLY A 238 -2.09 3.44 -14.28
C GLY A 238 -3.21 4.05 -13.45
N THR A 239 -3.77 5.18 -13.88
CA THR A 239 -4.99 5.76 -13.32
C THR A 239 -6.18 5.40 -14.19
N TYR A 240 -7.30 5.08 -13.55
CA TYR A 240 -8.53 4.68 -14.22
C TYR A 240 -9.65 5.63 -13.81
N THR A 241 -10.49 5.97 -14.78
CA THR A 241 -11.77 6.61 -14.54
C THR A 241 -12.71 5.65 -13.81
N ARG A 242 -13.77 6.20 -13.23
CA ARG A 242 -14.77 5.39 -12.53
C ARG A 242 -15.41 4.38 -13.49
N ASP A 243 -15.78 4.83 -14.68
CA ASP A 243 -16.42 4.00 -15.72
C ASP A 243 -15.51 2.83 -16.14
N GLU A 244 -14.21 3.08 -16.36
CA GLU A 244 -13.24 2.02 -16.66
C GLU A 244 -13.12 0.97 -15.54
N LEU A 245 -13.18 1.42 -14.28
CA LEU A 245 -13.15 0.53 -13.12
C LEU A 245 -14.46 -0.25 -12.95
N GLU A 246 -15.60 0.37 -13.25
CA GLU A 246 -16.92 -0.28 -13.26
C GLU A 246 -16.97 -1.37 -14.34
N ASP A 247 -16.49 -1.08 -15.55
CA ASP A 247 -16.38 -2.06 -16.64
C ASP A 247 -15.46 -3.23 -16.24
N ALA A 248 -14.31 -2.95 -15.61
CA ALA A 248 -13.37 -3.99 -15.17
C ALA A 248 -13.91 -4.92 -14.08
N VAL A 249 -14.97 -4.53 -13.37
CA VAL A 249 -15.66 -5.37 -12.37
C VAL A 249 -17.06 -5.79 -12.81
N GLY A 250 -17.39 -5.66 -14.10
CA GLY A 250 -18.69 -6.08 -14.66
C GLY A 250 -19.89 -5.33 -14.10
N ALA A 251 -19.70 -4.11 -13.60
CA ALA A 251 -20.79 -3.29 -13.07
C ALA A 251 -21.68 -2.79 -14.22
N ASN A 252 -22.98 -3.11 -14.20
CA ASN A 252 -23.93 -2.57 -15.17
C ASN A 252 -24.67 -1.33 -14.63
N LYS A 253 -25.51 -0.70 -15.45
CA LYS A 253 -26.25 0.53 -15.09
C LYS A 253 -27.18 0.43 -13.88
N ASN A 254 -27.51 -0.79 -13.44
CA ASN A 254 -28.34 -1.03 -12.27
C ASN A 254 -27.51 -1.21 -10.99
N SER A 255 -26.21 -1.49 -11.13
CA SER A 255 -25.29 -1.60 -10.00
C SER A 255 -24.90 -0.23 -9.45
N ASP A 256 -24.72 -0.20 -8.15
CA ASP A 256 -24.34 0.99 -7.41
C ASP A 256 -23.28 0.64 -6.36
N VAL A 257 -22.11 1.25 -6.47
CA VAL A 257 -21.03 1.08 -5.49
C VAL A 257 -20.80 2.42 -4.80
N ASP A 258 -21.23 2.53 -3.54
CA ASP A 258 -21.10 3.75 -2.73
C ASP A 258 -19.64 4.11 -2.44
N GLY A 259 -18.79 3.10 -2.29
CA GLY A 259 -17.36 3.25 -2.06
C GLY A 259 -16.55 3.39 -3.35
N GLN A 260 -15.27 3.05 -3.26
CA GLN A 260 -14.34 3.07 -4.40
C GLN A 260 -14.13 1.65 -4.94
N ILE A 261 -13.84 1.56 -6.23
CA ILE A 261 -13.40 0.32 -6.87
C ILE A 261 -11.88 0.37 -6.98
N TYR A 262 -11.23 -0.71 -6.56
CA TYR A 262 -9.79 -0.86 -6.63
C TYR A 262 -9.46 -2.14 -7.36
N ILE A 263 -8.47 -2.06 -8.24
CA ILE A 263 -7.89 -3.22 -8.90
C ILE A 263 -6.39 -3.31 -8.62
N GLY A 264 -5.86 -4.53 -8.60
CA GLY A 264 -4.44 -4.79 -8.40
C GLY A 264 -4.11 -5.55 -7.12
N GLU A 265 -2.82 -5.85 -6.96
CA GLU A 265 -2.34 -6.79 -5.95
C GLU A 265 -2.68 -6.37 -4.50
N LEU A 266 -3.52 -7.16 -3.84
CA LEU A 266 -3.77 -7.09 -2.40
C LEU A 266 -3.37 -8.42 -1.76
N HIS A 267 -2.67 -8.37 -0.63
CA HIS A 267 -2.49 -9.57 0.17
C HIS A 267 -3.69 -9.82 1.05
N VAL A 268 -4.15 -11.04 0.98
CA VAL A 268 -5.27 -11.56 1.74
C VAL A 268 -4.74 -12.53 2.81
N PRO A 269 -5.29 -12.49 4.04
CA PRO A 269 -4.85 -13.40 5.09
C PRO A 269 -5.18 -14.84 4.72
N LEU A 270 -4.49 -15.81 5.31
CA LEU A 270 -4.86 -17.22 5.16
C LEU A 270 -6.26 -17.45 5.73
N THR A 271 -7.08 -18.22 5.01
CA THR A 271 -8.40 -18.63 5.49
C THR A 271 -8.28 -19.52 6.72
N LYS A 272 -9.13 -19.28 7.73
CA LYS A 272 -9.15 -20.12 8.92
C LYS A 272 -9.65 -21.52 8.55
N THR A 273 -8.98 -22.54 9.07
CA THR A 273 -9.43 -23.93 9.01
C THR A 273 -10.06 -24.35 10.34
N PHE A 274 -10.82 -25.45 10.33
CA PHE A 274 -11.39 -26.00 11.55
C PHE A 274 -10.27 -26.34 12.54
N PRO A 275 -10.40 -26.03 13.85
CA PRO A 275 -9.36 -26.34 14.83
C PRO A 275 -9.19 -27.84 15.02
N SER A 276 -7.97 -28.34 14.79
CA SER A 276 -7.65 -29.78 14.83
C SER A 276 -7.97 -30.45 16.17
N GLU A 277 -7.84 -29.70 17.26
CA GLU A 277 -8.13 -30.14 18.63
C GLU A 277 -9.62 -30.38 18.89
N LEU A 278 -10.50 -29.85 18.04
CA LEU A 278 -11.95 -30.03 18.15
C LEU A 278 -12.50 -31.12 17.24
N GLU A 279 -11.68 -31.68 16.32
CA GLU A 279 -12.14 -32.60 15.27
C GLU A 279 -12.77 -33.87 15.85
N THR A 280 -12.29 -34.33 17.01
CA THR A 280 -12.81 -35.53 17.68
C THR A 280 -14.23 -35.35 18.24
N PHE A 281 -14.70 -34.11 18.38
CA PHE A 281 -16.01 -33.80 18.96
C PHE A 281 -17.07 -33.51 17.89
N VAL A 282 -16.68 -33.42 16.62
CA VAL A 282 -17.58 -33.07 15.53
C VAL A 282 -17.62 -34.15 14.46
N THR A 283 -18.74 -34.18 13.74
CA THR A 283 -18.92 -34.95 12.53
C THR A 283 -19.47 -34.00 11.48
N LYS A 284 -18.83 -34.03 10.31
CA LYS A 284 -19.23 -33.23 9.15
C LYS A 284 -20.64 -33.62 8.71
N GLN A 285 -21.54 -32.63 8.56
CA GLN A 285 -22.91 -32.87 8.10
C GLN A 285 -23.35 -31.82 7.08
N SER A 286 -24.24 -32.20 6.17
CA SER A 286 -24.89 -31.29 5.24
C SER A 286 -26.15 -30.70 5.88
N ILE A 287 -26.38 -29.40 5.68
CA ILE A 287 -27.58 -28.70 6.17
C ILE A 287 -28.54 -28.56 4.99
N ASN A 288 -29.59 -29.37 4.96
CA ASN A 288 -30.61 -29.37 3.90
C ASN A 288 -32.04 -29.06 4.38
N THR A 289 -32.18 -28.83 5.68
CA THR A 289 -33.42 -28.45 6.37
C THR A 289 -33.17 -27.24 7.26
N GLU A 290 -34.24 -26.68 7.81
CA GLU A 290 -34.14 -25.65 8.84
C GLU A 290 -33.37 -26.19 10.05
N LEU A 291 -32.43 -25.38 10.56
CA LEU A 291 -31.56 -25.73 11.67
C LEU A 291 -31.18 -24.46 12.44
N THR A 292 -31.14 -24.56 13.76
CA THR A 292 -30.62 -23.50 14.63
C THR A 292 -29.30 -23.95 15.24
N ILE A 293 -28.26 -23.13 15.08
CA ILE A 293 -26.97 -23.26 15.73
C ILE A 293 -26.88 -22.15 16.78
N THR A 294 -26.70 -22.52 18.04
CA THR A 294 -26.51 -21.57 19.14
C THR A 294 -25.07 -21.62 19.63
N ALA A 295 -24.45 -20.47 19.83
CA ALA A 295 -23.12 -20.37 20.41
C ALA A 295 -23.06 -21.01 21.81
N GLY A 296 -22.05 -21.85 22.04
CA GLY A 296 -21.80 -22.46 23.33
C GLY A 296 -21.13 -21.50 24.32
N GLU A 297 -21.56 -21.55 25.58
CA GLU A 297 -20.98 -20.78 26.69
C GLU A 297 -19.77 -21.46 27.33
N THR A 298 -19.58 -22.74 27.07
CA THR A 298 -18.52 -23.56 27.69
C THR A 298 -17.82 -24.41 26.66
N ALA A 299 -16.53 -24.65 26.88
CA ALA A 299 -15.72 -25.49 26.01
C ALA A 299 -16.30 -26.90 25.91
N THR A 300 -16.34 -27.44 24.70
CA THR A 300 -16.75 -28.83 24.46
C THR A 300 -15.68 -29.77 25.01
N THR A 301 -16.13 -30.79 25.76
CA THR A 301 -15.26 -31.83 26.31
C THR A 301 -15.93 -33.19 26.15
N ALA A 302 -15.20 -34.28 26.37
CA ALA A 302 -15.78 -35.63 26.36
C ALA A 302 -16.93 -35.79 27.39
N GLY A 303 -16.93 -35.01 28.48
CA GLY A 303 -17.99 -35.00 29.49
C GLY A 303 -19.14 -34.03 29.19
N ASN A 304 -19.02 -33.18 28.16
CA ASN A 304 -20.03 -32.24 27.71
C ASN A 304 -20.03 -32.16 26.16
N PRO A 305 -20.44 -33.23 25.47
CA PRO A 305 -20.50 -33.23 24.01
C PRO A 305 -21.65 -32.34 23.52
N ASN A 306 -21.46 -31.64 22.41
CA ASN A 306 -22.52 -30.88 21.77
C ASN A 306 -23.59 -31.84 21.22
N SER A 307 -24.86 -31.58 21.52
CA SER A 307 -25.99 -32.44 21.15
C SER A 307 -26.20 -32.58 19.63
N SER A 308 -25.75 -31.60 18.85
CA SER A 308 -25.88 -31.62 17.39
C SER A 308 -24.79 -32.42 16.69
N GLY A 309 -23.65 -32.65 17.35
CA GLY A 309 -22.47 -33.30 16.76
C GLY A 309 -21.82 -32.56 15.58
N ILE A 310 -22.35 -31.41 15.13
CA ILE A 310 -21.79 -30.62 14.03
C ILE A 310 -20.85 -29.50 14.48
N CYS A 311 -20.98 -29.08 15.74
CA CYS A 311 -20.25 -27.95 16.30
C CYS A 311 -19.55 -28.34 17.60
N ALA A 312 -18.42 -27.70 17.86
CA ALA A 312 -17.70 -27.75 19.14
C ALA A 312 -17.25 -26.35 19.53
N THR A 313 -17.22 -26.07 20.82
CA THR A 313 -16.84 -24.79 21.39
C THR A 313 -15.44 -24.89 21.97
N ASP A 314 -14.59 -23.91 21.66
CA ASP A 314 -13.21 -23.86 22.16
C ASP A 314 -13.13 -23.37 23.62
N SER A 315 -11.91 -23.26 24.14
CA SER A 315 -11.62 -22.74 25.48
C SER A 315 -11.24 -21.26 25.50
N ASN A 316 -11.51 -20.50 24.43
CA ASN A 316 -11.20 -19.07 24.41
C ASN A 316 -12.11 -18.30 25.38
N THR A 317 -11.77 -17.04 25.64
CA THR A 317 -12.58 -16.15 26.47
C THR A 317 -12.78 -14.83 25.72
N PRO A 318 -13.97 -14.57 25.14
CA PRO A 318 -15.15 -15.45 25.12
C PRO A 318 -14.94 -16.73 24.28
N PRO A 319 -15.64 -17.84 24.58
CA PRO A 319 -15.56 -19.06 23.78
C PRO A 319 -16.08 -18.84 22.36
N ILE A 320 -15.47 -19.53 21.40
CA ILE A 320 -15.87 -19.53 19.99
C ILE A 320 -16.45 -20.89 19.65
N THR A 321 -17.59 -20.89 18.96
CA THR A 321 -18.22 -22.12 18.48
C THR A 321 -17.83 -22.36 17.02
N HIS A 322 -17.23 -23.52 16.76
CA HIS A 322 -16.73 -23.96 15.46
C HIS A 322 -17.61 -25.10 14.94
N CYS A 323 -18.17 -24.94 13.73
CA CYS A 323 -19.05 -25.93 13.12
C CYS A 323 -18.44 -26.48 11.82
N MET A 324 -18.41 -27.80 11.68
CA MET A 324 -17.86 -28.49 10.52
C MET A 324 -19.01 -28.91 9.58
N ILE A 325 -19.12 -28.23 8.44
CA ILE A 325 -20.26 -28.37 7.53
C ILE A 325 -19.78 -28.93 6.19
N ASP A 326 -20.51 -29.93 5.68
CA ASP A 326 -20.25 -30.49 4.36
C ASP A 326 -20.71 -29.56 3.26
N ALA A 327 -22.01 -29.27 3.23
CA ALA A 327 -22.65 -28.35 2.30
C ALA A 327 -23.88 -27.73 2.95
N ILE A 328 -24.31 -26.57 2.46
CA ILE A 328 -25.55 -25.92 2.85
C ILE A 328 -26.44 -25.87 1.61
N ASP A 329 -27.57 -26.56 1.64
CA ASP A 329 -28.55 -26.54 0.57
C ASP A 329 -29.93 -26.22 1.14
N LEU A 330 -30.25 -24.93 1.17
CA LEU A 330 -31.54 -24.44 1.62
C LEU A 330 -32.53 -24.30 0.45
N THR A 331 -32.20 -24.86 -0.72
CA THR A 331 -33.11 -24.89 -1.87
C THR A 331 -34.18 -25.99 -1.70
N GLY A 332 -35.30 -25.86 -2.40
CA GLY A 332 -36.35 -26.91 -2.47
C GLY A 332 -37.79 -26.45 -2.23
N GLN A 333 -38.74 -27.37 -2.49
CA GLN A 333 -40.18 -27.18 -2.30
C GLN A 333 -40.49 -26.84 -0.83
N GLY A 334 -40.95 -25.61 -0.57
CA GLY A 334 -41.21 -25.10 0.79
C GLY A 334 -40.70 -23.67 1.03
N GLY A 335 -39.82 -23.15 0.15
CA GLY A 335 -39.53 -21.72 -0.06
C GLY A 335 -38.77 -20.95 1.02
N ASN A 336 -38.81 -21.39 2.28
CA ASN A 336 -38.47 -20.56 3.44
C ASN A 336 -37.55 -21.28 4.45
N LYS A 337 -36.64 -22.16 4.00
CA LYS A 337 -35.71 -22.86 4.90
C LYS A 337 -34.66 -21.87 5.42
N LYS A 338 -34.41 -21.87 6.74
CA LYS A 338 -33.44 -20.99 7.35
C LYS A 338 -32.38 -21.75 8.12
N LEU A 339 -31.13 -21.34 7.99
CA LEU A 339 -30.09 -21.65 8.95
C LEU A 339 -30.02 -20.49 9.93
N VAL A 340 -30.55 -20.68 11.14
CA VAL A 340 -30.51 -19.66 12.19
C VAL A 340 -29.22 -19.86 12.98
N VAL A 341 -28.42 -18.81 13.13
CA VAL A 341 -27.19 -18.81 13.92
C VAL A 341 -27.29 -17.75 14.99
N ASP A 342 -27.36 -18.19 16.24
CA ASP A 342 -27.46 -17.34 17.41
C ASP A 342 -26.06 -17.16 18.03
N THR A 343 -25.55 -15.93 17.99
CA THR A 343 -24.22 -15.57 18.52
C THR A 343 -24.27 -14.81 19.84
N SER A 344 -25.42 -14.82 20.53
CA SER A 344 -25.63 -14.15 21.82
C SER A 344 -24.55 -14.53 22.85
N ASN A 345 -24.24 -15.82 22.91
CA ASN A 345 -23.29 -16.39 23.89
C ASN A 345 -21.82 -16.36 23.44
N GLY A 346 -21.54 -16.06 22.19
CA GLY A 346 -20.18 -16.07 21.65
C GLY A 346 -20.17 -16.10 20.11
N PRO A 347 -19.00 -15.88 19.48
CA PRO A 347 -18.90 -15.93 18.03
C PRO A 347 -19.09 -17.36 17.48
N VAL A 348 -19.66 -17.46 16.28
CA VAL A 348 -19.85 -18.74 15.56
C VAL A 348 -19.07 -18.71 14.24
N ARG A 349 -18.40 -19.83 13.95
CA ARG A 349 -17.55 -20.04 12.76
C ARG A 349 -18.02 -21.28 12.03
N LEU A 350 -18.43 -21.12 10.78
CA LEU A 350 -18.89 -22.19 9.91
C LEU A 350 -17.78 -22.54 8.93
N TYR A 351 -17.25 -23.75 9.01
CA TYR A 351 -16.23 -24.25 8.09
C TYR A 351 -16.90 -25.17 7.07
N ILE A 352 -17.01 -24.68 5.83
CA ILE A 352 -17.82 -25.28 4.80
C ILE A 352 -16.89 -25.80 3.70
N SER A 353 -17.00 -27.08 3.38
CA SER A 353 -16.14 -27.71 2.36
C SER A 353 -16.77 -27.83 0.97
N GLY A 354 -18.11 -27.83 0.91
CA GLY A 354 -18.90 -28.00 -0.30
C GLY A 354 -19.63 -26.71 -0.66
N ASN A 355 -20.72 -26.84 -1.40
CA ASN A 355 -21.47 -25.69 -1.88
C ASN A 355 -22.34 -25.07 -0.78
N VAL A 356 -22.65 -23.79 -0.97
CA VAL A 356 -23.68 -23.06 -0.23
C VAL A 356 -24.69 -22.58 -1.23
N GLU A 357 -25.92 -23.06 -1.13
CA GLU A 357 -27.01 -22.69 -2.02
C GLU A 357 -28.23 -22.30 -1.19
N ALA A 358 -28.61 -21.02 -1.29
CA ALA A 358 -29.86 -20.49 -0.78
C ALA A 358 -30.57 -19.72 -1.90
N GLY A 359 -31.89 -19.64 -1.83
CA GLY A 359 -32.70 -18.92 -2.81
C GLY A 359 -34.12 -18.68 -2.33
N GLY A 360 -34.85 -17.78 -3.00
CA GLY A 360 -36.18 -17.37 -2.56
C GLY A 360 -36.14 -16.62 -1.24
N GLN A 361 -36.92 -17.05 -0.25
CA GLN A 361 -36.90 -16.48 1.12
C GLN A 361 -36.03 -17.31 2.09
N SER A 362 -35.27 -18.28 1.57
CA SER A 362 -34.37 -19.13 2.35
C SER A 362 -33.02 -18.45 2.52
N GLY A 363 -32.31 -18.72 3.60
CA GLY A 363 -30.99 -18.13 3.82
C GLY A 363 -30.47 -18.31 5.24
N ILE A 364 -29.46 -17.52 5.60
CA ILE A 364 -28.78 -17.58 6.90
C ILE A 364 -29.23 -16.41 7.75
N GLU A 365 -29.83 -16.71 8.90
CA GLU A 365 -30.32 -15.72 9.87
C GLU A 365 -29.36 -15.60 11.05
N HIS A 366 -28.76 -14.43 11.23
CA HIS A 366 -27.92 -14.12 12.38
C HIS A 366 -28.75 -13.47 13.49
N VAL A 367 -28.88 -14.18 14.62
CA VAL A 367 -29.58 -13.71 15.81
C VAL A 367 -28.58 -13.24 16.87
N TRP A 368 -28.95 -12.15 17.54
CA TRP A 368 -28.22 -11.58 18.66
C TRP A 368 -29.22 -11.02 19.67
N ASP A 369 -28.96 -11.23 20.96
CA ASP A 369 -29.83 -10.84 22.07
C ASP A 369 -29.65 -9.39 22.53
N GLN A 370 -28.68 -8.66 21.96
CA GLN A 370 -28.42 -7.25 22.30
C GLN A 370 -29.15 -6.30 21.35
N SER A 371 -29.24 -5.03 21.75
CA SER A 371 -29.87 -3.99 20.94
C SER A 371 -29.03 -3.64 19.72
N GLY A 372 -29.67 -3.57 18.55
CA GLY A 372 -29.04 -3.22 17.28
C GLY A 372 -28.72 -4.44 16.43
N ASP A 373 -28.03 -4.22 15.31
CA ASP A 373 -27.61 -5.31 14.44
C ASP A 373 -26.43 -6.10 15.05
N PRO A 374 -26.42 -7.43 14.95
CA PRO A 374 -25.25 -8.23 15.29
C PRO A 374 -24.00 -7.73 14.53
N PRO A 375 -22.83 -7.62 15.19
CA PRO A 375 -21.58 -7.41 14.46
C PRO A 375 -21.39 -8.52 13.44
N SER A 376 -21.27 -8.18 12.15
CA SER A 376 -21.14 -9.13 11.05
C SER A 376 -19.95 -10.08 11.22
N ALA A 377 -18.89 -9.66 11.93
CA ALA A 377 -17.75 -10.52 12.24
C ALA A 377 -18.02 -11.62 13.30
N ARG A 378 -19.14 -11.58 14.05
CA ARG A 378 -19.51 -12.63 15.02
C ARG A 378 -20.04 -13.90 14.36
N LEU A 379 -20.51 -13.81 13.12
CA LEU A 379 -20.84 -14.96 12.28
C LEU A 379 -19.89 -14.96 11.07
N ALA A 380 -19.02 -15.96 10.99
CA ALA A 380 -18.12 -16.10 9.85
C ALA A 380 -18.26 -17.44 9.14
N LEU A 381 -18.25 -17.38 7.81
CA LEU A 381 -18.25 -18.53 6.92
C LEU A 381 -16.87 -18.65 6.27
N PHE A 382 -16.21 -19.78 6.45
CA PHE A 382 -14.92 -20.08 5.85
C PHE A 382 -15.06 -21.24 4.87
N GLY A 383 -14.66 -20.98 3.63
CA GLY A 383 -14.54 -21.98 2.59
C GLY A 383 -13.24 -22.76 2.65
N ASN A 384 -13.04 -23.56 1.61
CA ASN A 384 -11.81 -24.29 1.35
C ASN A 384 -10.64 -23.31 1.16
N PRO A 385 -9.51 -23.48 1.87
CA PRO A 385 -8.32 -22.66 1.64
C PRO A 385 -7.73 -22.91 0.26
N LEU A 386 -6.90 -21.98 -0.24
CA LEU A 386 -6.17 -22.16 -1.51
C LEU A 386 -5.32 -23.44 -1.52
N SER A 387 -4.79 -23.84 -0.36
CA SER A 387 -3.98 -25.05 -0.20
C SER A 387 -4.76 -26.36 -0.30
N SER A 388 -6.10 -26.31 -0.39
CA SER A 388 -6.93 -27.52 -0.46
C SER A 388 -6.87 -28.20 -1.82
N ASP A 389 -6.66 -27.44 -2.90
CA ASP A 389 -6.48 -27.96 -4.27
C ASP A 389 -5.50 -27.03 -5.01
N PRO A 390 -4.39 -27.54 -5.57
CA PRO A 390 -3.41 -26.71 -6.28
C PRO A 390 -4.02 -25.85 -7.40
N ARG A 391 -5.11 -26.29 -8.02
CA ARG A 391 -5.83 -25.55 -9.07
C ARG A 391 -6.45 -24.25 -8.56
N CYS A 392 -6.76 -24.18 -7.26
CA CYS A 392 -7.26 -22.95 -6.63
C CYS A 392 -6.32 -21.77 -6.81
N GLU A 393 -5.00 -22.01 -6.83
CA GLU A 393 -3.99 -20.96 -6.96
C GLU A 393 -3.59 -20.70 -8.43
N ILE A 394 -3.50 -21.76 -9.24
CA ILE A 394 -2.90 -21.66 -10.59
C ILE A 394 -3.90 -21.45 -11.73
N ASP A 395 -5.14 -21.94 -11.59
CA ASP A 395 -6.14 -21.89 -12.65
C ASP A 395 -7.18 -20.80 -12.32
N PRO A 396 -7.21 -19.68 -13.06
CA PRO A 396 -8.12 -18.57 -12.78
C PRO A 396 -9.60 -18.96 -12.95
N THR A 397 -9.92 -19.99 -13.73
CA THR A 397 -11.30 -20.41 -13.99
C THR A 397 -11.81 -21.44 -12.98
N PHE A 398 -10.89 -22.12 -12.30
CA PHE A 398 -11.23 -23.19 -11.37
C PHE A 398 -11.71 -22.65 -10.02
N HIS A 399 -12.84 -23.15 -9.56
CA HIS A 399 -13.33 -23.02 -8.18
C HIS A 399 -13.87 -24.37 -7.75
N ASN A 400 -13.70 -24.73 -6.48
CA ASN A 400 -14.18 -26.00 -5.93
C ASN A 400 -15.43 -25.85 -5.05
N GLN A 401 -15.94 -24.62 -4.93
CA GLN A 401 -17.17 -24.30 -4.21
C GLN A 401 -17.98 -23.27 -4.98
N THR A 402 -19.29 -23.50 -5.04
CA THR A 402 -20.27 -22.49 -5.45
C THR A 402 -20.98 -21.99 -4.21
N VAL A 403 -21.00 -20.67 -4.02
CA VAL A 403 -21.55 -20.00 -2.84
C VAL A 403 -22.57 -18.97 -3.30
N LYS A 404 -23.85 -19.33 -3.24
CA LYS A 404 -24.97 -18.46 -3.54
C LYS A 404 -25.75 -18.23 -2.24
N ILE A 405 -25.52 -17.06 -1.64
CA ILE A 405 -26.18 -16.63 -0.41
C ILE A 405 -27.44 -15.85 -0.80
N ALA A 406 -28.53 -16.00 -0.08
CA ALA A 406 -29.78 -15.28 -0.36
C ALA A 406 -30.17 -14.41 0.85
N GLY A 407 -30.78 -13.27 0.56
CA GLY A 407 -31.39 -12.43 1.57
C GLY A 407 -32.60 -13.12 2.18
N ILE A 408 -32.63 -13.16 3.51
CA ILE A 408 -33.83 -13.47 4.29
C ILE A 408 -34.57 -12.14 4.47
N GLY A 409 -35.78 -12.02 3.93
CA GLY A 409 -36.51 -10.73 3.82
C GLY A 409 -36.56 -9.86 5.09
N THR A 410 -36.93 -8.59 4.92
CA THR A 410 -36.86 -7.53 5.94
C THR A 410 -37.55 -7.87 7.28
N PRO A 411 -36.99 -7.42 8.42
CA PRO A 411 -35.71 -6.72 8.58
C PRO A 411 -34.57 -7.73 8.51
N THR A 412 -33.67 -7.58 7.53
CA THR A 412 -32.69 -8.60 7.19
C THR A 412 -31.74 -8.84 8.34
N LYS A 413 -31.52 -10.12 8.67
CA LYS A 413 -30.57 -10.57 9.68
C LYS A 413 -29.39 -11.32 9.07
N GLY A 414 -29.07 -11.07 7.80
CA GLY A 414 -27.92 -11.67 7.10
C GLY A 414 -26.58 -11.05 7.50
N ASN A 415 -26.35 -10.82 8.79
CA ASN A 415 -25.13 -10.18 9.29
C ASN A 415 -23.99 -11.20 9.28
N LEU A 416 -23.05 -11.15 8.33
CA LEU A 416 -21.98 -12.15 8.27
C LEU A 416 -20.70 -11.66 7.59
N PHE A 417 -19.60 -12.33 7.89
CA PHE A 417 -18.38 -12.31 7.12
C PHE A 417 -18.22 -13.62 6.36
N ALA A 418 -18.00 -13.56 5.05
CA ALA A 418 -17.77 -14.75 4.23
C ALA A 418 -16.37 -14.71 3.60
N TYR A 419 -15.61 -15.79 3.71
CA TYR A 419 -14.29 -15.91 3.12
C TYR A 419 -14.08 -17.26 2.41
N PHE A 420 -14.12 -17.24 1.08
CA PHE A 420 -14.05 -18.40 0.19
C PHE A 420 -12.97 -18.23 -0.88
N PRO A 421 -11.67 -18.39 -0.55
CA PRO A 421 -10.58 -18.06 -1.46
C PRO A 421 -10.46 -19.01 -2.67
N CYS A 422 -11.15 -20.16 -2.67
CA CYS A 422 -11.30 -21.06 -3.82
C CYS A 422 -12.77 -21.23 -4.26
N GLY A 423 -13.66 -20.35 -3.82
CA GLY A 423 -15.07 -20.38 -4.16
C GLY A 423 -15.46 -19.31 -5.16
N SER A 424 -16.49 -19.62 -5.96
CA SER A 424 -17.26 -18.63 -6.70
C SER A 424 -18.46 -18.20 -5.86
N ALA A 425 -18.48 -16.94 -5.43
CA ALA A 425 -19.50 -16.41 -4.54
C ALA A 425 -20.43 -15.43 -5.27
N GLY A 426 -21.68 -15.36 -4.81
CA GLY A 426 -22.65 -14.37 -5.27
C GLY A 426 -23.89 -14.35 -4.41
N ILE A 427 -24.79 -13.43 -4.72
CA ILE A 427 -26.10 -13.33 -4.07
C ILE A 427 -27.15 -13.96 -4.99
N ASN A 428 -28.11 -14.69 -4.44
CA ASN A 428 -29.23 -15.27 -5.16
C ASN A 428 -30.55 -14.73 -4.60
N GLY A 429 -30.99 -13.60 -5.11
CA GLY A 429 -32.15 -12.87 -4.60
C GLY A 429 -32.10 -11.41 -5.03
N GLY A 430 -33.08 -10.62 -4.64
CA GLY A 430 -33.07 -9.17 -4.83
C GLY A 430 -33.56 -8.48 -3.58
N ALA A 431 -32.84 -7.44 -3.17
CA ALA A 431 -33.25 -6.54 -2.10
C ALA A 431 -34.30 -5.54 -2.61
N ASN A 432 -35.07 -4.99 -1.68
CA ASN A 432 -35.84 -3.79 -1.94
C ASN A 432 -34.86 -2.61 -1.92
N LYS A 433 -34.81 -1.80 -2.97
CA LYS A 433 -33.92 -0.63 -3.02
C LYS A 433 -34.54 0.53 -2.24
N CYS A 434 -33.79 1.15 -1.31
CA CYS A 434 -34.12 2.49 -0.83
C CYS A 434 -33.68 3.49 -1.91
N PRO A 435 -34.59 4.30 -2.49
CA PRO A 435 -34.17 5.36 -3.39
C PRO A 435 -33.18 6.29 -2.67
N LYS A 436 -32.08 6.67 -3.33
CA LYS A 436 -31.07 7.57 -2.75
C LYS A 436 -31.70 8.91 -2.31
N PRO A 437 -31.31 9.50 -1.17
CA PRO A 437 -31.68 10.87 -0.81
C PRO A 437 -31.24 11.86 -1.92
N PRO A 438 -31.97 12.97 -2.15
CA PRO A 438 -32.82 13.68 -1.19
C PRO A 438 -34.32 13.46 -1.38
N THR A 439 -34.74 12.54 -2.26
CA THR A 439 -36.15 12.42 -2.70
C THR A 439 -37.01 11.42 -1.92
N SER A 440 -36.48 10.79 -0.87
CA SER A 440 -37.19 9.74 -0.13
C SER A 440 -36.84 9.77 1.35
N ASP A 441 -37.89 9.78 2.18
CA ASP A 441 -37.84 9.51 3.63
C ASP A 441 -37.58 8.01 3.94
N CYS A 442 -36.98 7.26 3.01
CA CYS A 442 -36.60 5.89 3.30
C CYS A 442 -35.36 5.91 4.16
N ASP A 443 -35.47 5.34 5.35
CA ASP A 443 -34.33 5.03 6.18
C ASP A 443 -33.55 3.88 5.50
N PRO A 444 -32.33 4.11 5.01
CA PRO A 444 -31.52 3.06 4.38
C PRO A 444 -31.20 1.91 5.36
N ASP A 445 -31.26 2.16 6.67
CA ASP A 445 -31.14 1.11 7.69
C ASP A 445 -32.45 0.30 7.87
N ALA A 446 -33.59 0.83 7.41
CA ALA A 446 -34.90 0.17 7.52
C ALA A 446 -35.26 -0.71 6.31
N ILE A 447 -34.58 -0.54 5.18
CA ILE A 447 -34.77 -1.37 3.98
C ILE A 447 -33.61 -2.35 3.90
N GLY A 448 -33.88 -3.58 4.30
CA GLY A 448 -32.85 -4.57 4.52
C GLY A 448 -32.12 -5.02 3.25
N ALA A 449 -30.79 -4.89 3.26
CA ALA A 449 -29.88 -5.50 2.30
C ALA A 449 -29.99 -7.04 2.33
N ASP A 450 -29.55 -7.76 1.28
CA ASP A 450 -29.53 -9.23 1.30
C ASP A 450 -28.48 -9.75 2.29
N ILE A 451 -27.32 -9.09 2.33
CA ILE A 451 -26.21 -9.40 3.23
C ILE A 451 -25.74 -8.09 3.85
N LYS A 452 -25.53 -8.10 5.17
CA LYS A 452 -24.88 -7.01 5.88
C LYS A 452 -23.52 -7.48 6.42
N GLY A 453 -22.42 -7.02 5.85
CA GLY A 453 -21.07 -7.44 6.23
C GLY A 453 -20.08 -7.36 5.08
N ALA A 454 -19.18 -8.35 4.99
CA ALA A 454 -18.17 -8.39 3.93
C ALA A 454 -18.03 -9.79 3.34
N VAL A 455 -17.74 -9.85 2.04
CA VAL A 455 -17.57 -11.10 1.31
C VAL A 455 -16.27 -11.08 0.52
N TRP A 456 -15.39 -12.03 0.81
CA TRP A 456 -14.14 -12.25 0.11
C TRP A 456 -14.18 -13.61 -0.58
N ALA A 457 -13.99 -13.63 -1.89
CA ALA A 457 -14.08 -14.85 -2.68
C ALA A 457 -12.99 -14.90 -3.77
N LYS A 458 -12.80 -16.09 -4.37
CA LYS A 458 -11.93 -16.20 -5.55
C LYS A 458 -12.53 -15.40 -6.69
N THR A 459 -13.75 -15.73 -7.03
CA THR A 459 -14.54 -15.05 -8.05
C THR A 459 -15.82 -14.55 -7.42
N TRP A 460 -16.19 -13.31 -7.70
CA TRP A 460 -17.54 -12.84 -7.46
C TRP A 460 -18.31 -12.96 -8.77
N ASP A 461 -19.28 -13.86 -8.78
CA ASP A 461 -20.22 -14.08 -9.88
C ASP A 461 -21.56 -13.53 -9.40
N GLY A 462 -21.78 -12.25 -9.74
CA GLY A 462 -22.95 -11.48 -9.40
C GLY A 462 -24.26 -12.17 -9.81
N SER A 463 -25.37 -11.59 -9.39
CA SER A 463 -26.67 -12.15 -9.73
C SER A 463 -27.13 -11.54 -11.06
N ASN A 464 -27.85 -12.31 -11.88
CA ASN A 464 -28.68 -11.75 -12.95
C ASN A 464 -29.94 -11.05 -12.39
N SER A 465 -30.09 -10.99 -11.06
CA SER A 465 -31.15 -10.26 -10.40
C SER A 465 -30.83 -8.77 -10.42
N ASN A 466 -31.85 -7.96 -10.65
CA ASN A 466 -31.67 -6.53 -10.89
C ASN A 466 -31.38 -5.72 -9.61
N ASN A 467 -31.35 -6.31 -8.41
CA ASN A 467 -31.35 -5.55 -7.15
C ASN A 467 -30.68 -6.26 -5.95
N ALA A 468 -29.73 -7.18 -6.12
CA ALA A 468 -29.09 -7.80 -4.95
C ALA A 468 -28.18 -6.78 -4.23
N GLN A 469 -28.21 -6.72 -2.89
CA GLN A 469 -27.46 -5.70 -2.13
C GLN A 469 -26.56 -6.30 -1.06
N LEU A 470 -25.27 -5.92 -1.09
CA LEU A 470 -24.32 -6.11 -0.01
C LEU A 470 -24.13 -4.76 0.71
N ASP A 471 -24.58 -4.67 1.96
CA ASP A 471 -24.37 -3.49 2.81
C ASP A 471 -23.17 -3.70 3.74
N VAL A 472 -22.17 -2.83 3.66
CA VAL A 472 -20.92 -3.01 4.41
C VAL A 472 -20.88 -2.07 5.61
N PRO A 473 -20.88 -2.60 6.85
CA PRO A 473 -20.81 -1.79 8.06
C PRO A 473 -19.61 -0.85 8.08
N ALA A 474 -19.80 0.38 8.57
CA ALA A 474 -18.74 1.38 8.63
C ALA A 474 -17.53 0.92 9.48
N ASP A 475 -17.77 0.10 10.49
CA ASP A 475 -16.78 -0.44 11.42
C ASP A 475 -16.31 -1.85 11.06
N MET A 476 -16.68 -2.41 9.90
CA MET A 476 -16.39 -3.79 9.51
C MET A 476 -14.90 -4.17 9.64
N ALA A 477 -14.00 -3.27 9.27
CA ALA A 477 -12.56 -3.48 9.41
C ALA A 477 -12.14 -3.68 10.88
N SER A 478 -12.68 -2.85 11.78
CA SER A 478 -12.42 -2.94 13.22
C SER A 478 -12.98 -4.24 13.78
N GLN A 479 -14.18 -4.64 13.36
CA GLN A 479 -14.78 -5.91 13.75
C GLN A 479 -13.88 -7.09 13.33
N LEU A 480 -13.40 -7.13 12.08
CA LEU A 480 -12.53 -8.24 11.66
C LEU A 480 -11.21 -8.29 12.42
N VAL A 481 -10.61 -7.14 12.75
CA VAL A 481 -9.40 -7.09 13.57
C VAL A 481 -9.64 -7.61 14.98
N GLU A 482 -10.77 -7.23 15.58
CA GLU A 482 -11.16 -7.68 16.92
C GLU A 482 -11.34 -9.21 16.99
N TYR A 483 -12.04 -9.78 16.00
CA TYR A 483 -12.43 -11.20 16.03
C TYR A 483 -11.44 -12.17 15.37
N PHE A 484 -10.57 -11.70 14.46
CA PHE A 484 -9.66 -12.57 13.70
C PHE A 484 -8.18 -12.14 13.77
N GLY A 485 -7.90 -10.97 14.33
CA GLY A 485 -6.56 -10.40 14.46
C GLY A 485 -6.19 -9.43 13.35
N THR A 486 -5.04 -8.78 13.50
CA THR A 486 -4.57 -7.68 12.63
C THR A 486 -4.41 -8.05 11.16
N ASP A 487 -4.20 -9.33 10.86
CA ASP A 487 -4.03 -9.82 9.48
C ASP A 487 -5.31 -9.66 8.65
N TYR A 488 -6.48 -9.62 9.30
CA TYR A 488 -7.78 -9.38 8.66
C TYR A 488 -8.15 -7.89 8.56
N GLY A 489 -7.34 -7.00 9.16
CA GLY A 489 -7.43 -5.55 8.97
C GLY A 489 -6.86 -5.11 7.62
N ILE A 490 -7.15 -5.85 6.55
CA ILE A 490 -6.66 -5.50 5.22
C ILE A 490 -7.26 -4.18 4.79
N SER A 491 -6.39 -3.26 4.41
CA SER A 491 -6.73 -1.91 4.04
C SER A 491 -5.64 -1.39 3.11
N VAL A 492 -5.98 -0.28 2.47
CA VAL A 492 -5.07 0.60 1.76
C VAL A 492 -3.80 0.85 2.56
N ARG A 493 -2.64 0.74 1.89
CA ARG A 493 -1.33 0.88 2.52
C ARG A 493 -0.71 2.24 2.21
N ARG A 494 -0.13 2.85 3.24
CA ARG A 494 0.88 3.92 3.12
C ARG A 494 2.25 3.30 3.22
N TYR A 495 3.14 3.67 2.33
CA TYR A 495 4.55 3.35 2.46
C TYR A 495 5.26 4.45 3.24
N VAL A 496 6.20 4.04 4.09
CA VAL A 496 7.09 4.97 4.78
C VAL A 496 8.51 4.48 4.69
N THR A 497 9.45 5.41 4.57
CA THR A 497 10.87 5.11 4.71
C THR A 497 11.20 4.95 6.20
N GLN A 498 11.99 3.93 6.52
CA GLN A 498 12.44 3.62 7.87
C GLN A 498 13.93 3.27 7.86
N GLY A 499 14.72 4.07 8.59
CA GLY A 499 16.16 3.83 8.74
C GLY A 499 16.98 4.06 7.47
N VAL A 500 18.29 4.12 7.66
CA VAL A 500 19.29 4.22 6.58
C VAL A 500 20.09 2.93 6.61
N SER A 501 20.14 2.22 5.49
CA SER A 501 20.86 0.94 5.39
C SER A 501 22.24 1.07 4.74
N ASP A 502 22.42 2.04 3.83
CA ASP A 502 23.73 2.37 3.22
C ASP A 502 23.79 3.87 2.84
N TRP A 503 24.99 4.45 2.85
CA TRP A 503 25.24 5.85 2.49
C TRP A 503 26.55 5.99 1.71
N ARG A 504 26.46 6.59 0.51
CA ARG A 504 27.61 6.81 -0.38
C ARG A 504 27.65 8.24 -0.86
N GLY A 505 28.84 8.85 -0.84
CA GLY A 505 29.09 10.20 -1.33
C GLY A 505 30.11 10.20 -2.46
N PHE A 506 29.84 10.96 -3.52
CA PHE A 506 30.73 11.16 -4.67
C PHE A 506 31.00 12.66 -4.84
N GLN A 507 32.27 13.03 -4.97
CA GLN A 507 32.66 14.42 -5.23
C GLN A 507 33.10 14.56 -6.68
N GLY A 508 32.46 15.49 -7.40
CA GLY A 508 32.84 15.85 -8.76
C GLY A 508 33.60 17.18 -8.77
N VAL A 509 34.69 17.26 -9.53
CA VAL A 509 35.38 18.53 -9.79
C VAL A 509 34.84 19.08 -11.10
N ALA A 510 34.14 20.22 -11.07
CA ALA A 510 33.74 20.93 -12.28
C ALA A 510 34.96 21.59 -12.95
N GLN A 511 34.99 21.59 -14.29
CA GLN A 511 36.02 22.25 -15.12
C GLN A 511 35.89 23.78 -15.12
#